data_AF-A0A959MZ33-F1
#
_entry.id   AF-A0A959MZ33-F1
#
_cell.length_a   1.000
_cell.length_b   1.000
_cell.length_c   1.000
_cell.angle_alpha   90.00
_cell.angle_beta   90.00
_cell.angle_gamma   90.00
#
_symmetry.space_group_name_H-M   'P 1'
#
loop_
_entity.id
_entity.type
_entity.pdbx_description
1 polymer ?
#
loop_
_entity_poly.entity_id
_entity_poly.type
_entity_poly.pdbx_seq_one_letter_code
_entity_poly.pdbx_strand_id
1 'polypeptide(L)'
;MYDPIMVQPMRTEAKEIGFKELYTPDEVKSELEKTGTTLVFVNSVCGCAAGKARPGLAAAIQWAKENNAMPDNMVTVFAGMEKDAVNETRKYFTGVAPSSPQMALLKDGKLIHMIQRHDIEGNDANTLANKIAGALKEYCTRVDA
;
A
#
# COMPACT_ATOMS: atom_id res chain seq x y z
N MET A 1 15.56 12.35 -7.45
CA MET A 1 14.69 11.43 -8.20
C MET A 1 15.55 10.28 -8.70
N TYR A 2 15.07 9.04 -8.68
CA TYR A 2 15.85 7.90 -9.18
C TYR A 2 15.74 7.77 -10.70
N ASP A 3 16.64 6.99 -11.30
CA ASP A 3 16.58 6.65 -12.73
C ASP A 3 15.31 5.78 -13.00
N PRO A 4 14.47 6.11 -14.00
CA PRO A 4 13.29 5.32 -14.36
C PRO A 4 13.56 3.84 -14.64
N ILE A 5 14.68 3.52 -15.28
CA ILE A 5 15.06 2.13 -15.61
C ILE A 5 15.37 1.36 -14.32
N MET A 6 16.04 2.01 -13.36
CA MET A 6 16.38 1.39 -12.07
C MET A 6 15.15 1.02 -11.25
N VAL A 7 14.10 1.85 -11.29
CA VAL A 7 12.88 1.60 -10.50
C VAL A 7 11.86 0.72 -11.21
N GLN A 8 12.00 0.51 -12.52
CA GLN A 8 11.05 -0.24 -13.33
C GLN A 8 10.75 -1.64 -12.78
N PRO A 9 11.73 -2.46 -12.34
CA PRO A 9 11.45 -3.77 -11.75
C PRO A 9 10.56 -3.67 -10.50
N MET A 10 10.78 -2.64 -9.69
CA MET A 10 10.03 -2.43 -8.44
C MET A 10 8.59 -1.97 -8.68
N ARG A 11 8.35 -1.24 -9.77
CA ARG A 11 7.01 -0.90 -10.25
C ARG A 11 6.30 -2.13 -10.80
N THR A 12 7.01 -2.95 -11.58
CA THR A 12 6.49 -4.20 -12.14
C THR A 12 6.03 -5.14 -11.01
N GLU A 13 6.82 -5.34 -9.97
CA GLU A 13 6.42 -6.19 -8.83
C GLU A 13 5.13 -5.70 -8.16
N ALA A 14 4.98 -4.38 -7.92
CA ALA A 14 3.75 -3.84 -7.34
C ALA A 14 2.54 -4.06 -8.27
N LYS A 15 2.74 -3.88 -9.58
CA LYS A 15 1.71 -4.13 -10.60
C LYS A 15 1.29 -5.60 -10.66
N GLU A 16 2.23 -6.53 -10.55
CA GLU A 16 1.96 -7.98 -10.55
C GLU A 16 1.15 -8.42 -9.32
N ILE A 17 1.34 -7.75 -8.17
CA ILE A 17 0.50 -7.94 -6.98
C ILE A 17 -0.94 -7.44 -7.22
N GLY A 18 -1.13 -6.50 -8.15
CA GLY A 18 -2.42 -5.93 -8.53
C GLY A 18 -2.59 -4.45 -8.20
N PHE A 19 -1.51 -3.74 -7.84
CA PHE A 19 -1.59 -2.31 -7.54
C PHE A 19 -1.67 -1.47 -8.82
N LYS A 20 -2.58 -0.48 -8.81
CA LYS A 20 -2.59 0.62 -9.77
C LYS A 20 -1.61 1.70 -9.32
N GLU A 21 -0.70 2.09 -10.21
CA GLU A 21 0.25 3.16 -9.93
C GLU A 21 -0.33 4.54 -10.19
N LEU A 22 -0.07 5.49 -9.29
CA LEU A 22 -0.54 6.87 -9.37
C LEU A 22 0.65 7.81 -9.52
N TYR A 23 0.61 8.64 -10.55
CA TYR A 23 1.71 9.53 -10.93
C TYR A 23 1.42 11.00 -10.62
N THR A 24 0.14 11.36 -10.48
CA THR A 24 -0.28 12.76 -10.29
C THR A 24 -1.15 12.96 -9.05
N PRO A 25 -1.17 14.17 -8.45
CA PRO A 25 -2.09 14.49 -7.36
C PRO A 25 -3.57 14.26 -7.69
N ASP A 26 -3.97 14.50 -8.94
CA ASP A 26 -5.37 14.34 -9.35
C ASP A 26 -5.77 12.86 -9.43
N GLU A 27 -4.86 11.98 -9.89
CA GLU A 27 -5.05 10.53 -9.79
C GLU A 27 -5.15 10.08 -8.33
N VAL A 28 -4.32 10.64 -7.44
CA VAL A 28 -4.38 10.35 -6.00
C VAL A 28 -5.75 10.70 -5.43
N LYS A 29 -6.23 11.93 -5.63
CA LYS A 29 -7.55 12.34 -5.11
C LYS A 29 -8.66 11.46 -5.67
N SER A 30 -8.67 11.27 -6.99
CA SER A 30 -9.68 10.47 -7.69
C SER A 30 -9.75 9.03 -7.19
N GLU A 31 -8.62 8.43 -6.83
CA GLU A 31 -8.57 7.04 -6.36
C GLU A 31 -8.81 6.89 -4.86
N LEU A 32 -8.27 7.79 -4.04
CA LEU A 32 -8.36 7.68 -2.58
C LEU A 32 -9.72 8.13 -2.04
N GLU A 33 -10.45 8.99 -2.76
CA GLU A 33 -11.79 9.46 -2.38
C GLU A 33 -12.93 8.55 -2.86
N LYS A 34 -12.60 7.42 -3.53
CA LYS A 34 -13.59 6.41 -3.88
C LYS A 34 -14.24 5.83 -2.62
N THR A 35 -15.52 5.49 -2.75
CA THR A 35 -16.26 4.76 -1.72
C THR A 35 -15.70 3.35 -1.55
N GLY A 36 -15.75 2.84 -0.32
CA GLY A 36 -15.21 1.53 0.04
C GLY A 36 -13.78 1.61 0.57
N THR A 37 -13.09 0.49 0.53
CA THR A 37 -11.76 0.28 1.09
C THR A 37 -10.67 0.45 0.04
N THR A 38 -9.63 1.20 0.38
CA THR A 38 -8.47 1.43 -0.50
C THR A 38 -7.19 1.09 0.25
N LEU A 39 -6.49 0.06 -0.22
CA LEU A 39 -5.15 -0.26 0.26
C LEU A 39 -4.12 0.57 -0.54
N VAL A 40 -3.38 1.40 0.17
CA VAL A 40 -2.35 2.28 -0.39
C VAL A 40 -0.98 1.75 0.02
N PHE A 41 -0.11 1.51 -0.96
CA PHE A 41 1.29 1.20 -0.74
C PHE A 41 2.18 2.38 -1.15
N VAL A 42 2.93 2.95 -0.21
CA VAL A 42 4.00 3.90 -0.53
C VAL A 42 5.27 3.08 -0.80
N ASN A 43 5.48 2.74 -2.07
CA ASN A 43 6.62 1.96 -2.54
C ASN A 43 7.93 2.77 -2.45
N SER A 44 9.07 2.10 -2.48
CA SER A 44 10.40 2.72 -2.33
C SER A 44 11.51 1.80 -2.83
N VAL A 45 12.67 2.36 -3.14
CA VAL A 45 13.89 1.60 -3.44
C VAL A 45 14.57 0.97 -2.22
N CYS A 46 14.10 1.27 -1.00
CA CYS A 46 14.70 0.72 0.23
C CYS A 46 14.82 -0.82 0.16
N GLY A 47 15.93 -1.38 0.65
CA GLY A 47 16.07 -2.83 0.79
C GLY A 47 14.96 -3.47 1.64
N CYS A 48 14.42 -2.74 2.60
CA CYS A 48 13.24 -3.12 3.38
C CYS A 48 11.95 -3.23 2.54
N ALA A 49 11.82 -2.44 1.47
CA ALA A 49 10.72 -2.57 0.52
C ALA A 49 10.88 -3.81 -0.36
N ALA A 50 12.12 -4.13 -0.77
CA ALA A 50 12.44 -5.31 -1.58
C ALA A 50 12.30 -6.62 -0.81
N GLY A 51 12.94 -6.74 0.34
CA GLY A 51 13.02 -8.01 1.07
C GLY A 51 11.83 -8.31 1.98
N LYS A 52 10.98 -7.32 2.25
CA LYS A 52 9.93 -7.44 3.28
C LYS A 52 8.58 -6.94 2.78
N ALA A 53 8.48 -5.65 2.42
CA ALA A 53 7.19 -5.02 2.11
C ALA A 53 6.49 -5.65 0.90
N ARG A 54 7.16 -5.75 -0.24
CA ARG A 54 6.59 -6.30 -1.48
C ARG A 54 6.27 -7.81 -1.36
N PRO A 55 7.17 -8.66 -0.85
CA PRO A 55 6.84 -10.07 -0.59
C PRO A 55 5.70 -10.26 0.42
N GLY A 56 5.69 -9.47 1.50
CA GLY A 56 4.63 -9.52 2.52
C GLY A 56 3.26 -9.10 1.96
N LEU A 57 3.22 -8.06 1.12
CA LEU A 57 2.02 -7.66 0.38
C LEU A 57 1.54 -8.76 -0.55
N ALA A 58 2.43 -9.36 -1.34
CA ALA A 58 2.06 -10.43 -2.28
C ALA A 58 1.37 -11.60 -1.54
N ALA A 59 1.96 -12.06 -0.44
CA ALA A 59 1.40 -13.13 0.37
C ALA A 59 0.07 -12.75 1.03
N ALA A 60 -0.04 -11.53 1.59
CA ALA A 60 -1.26 -11.07 2.22
C ALA A 60 -2.42 -10.89 1.23
N ILE A 61 -2.14 -10.41 0.02
CA ILE A 61 -3.13 -10.26 -1.04
C ILE A 61 -3.59 -11.63 -1.56
N GLN A 62 -2.68 -12.59 -1.69
CA GLN A 62 -3.07 -13.96 -2.03
C GLN A 62 -4.02 -14.54 -0.98
N TRP A 63 -3.69 -14.40 0.31
CA TRP A 63 -4.56 -14.81 1.41
C TRP A 63 -5.92 -14.10 1.34
N ALA A 64 -5.94 -12.79 1.10
CA ALA A 64 -7.17 -12.01 1.05
C ALA A 64 -8.12 -12.45 -0.08
N LYS A 65 -7.57 -12.83 -1.24
CA LYS A 65 -8.34 -13.43 -2.36
C LYS A 65 -9.03 -14.72 -1.95
N GLU A 66 -8.34 -15.57 -1.20
CA GLU A 66 -8.86 -16.88 -0.75
C GLU A 66 -9.89 -16.76 0.39
N ASN A 67 -9.93 -15.61 1.08
CA ASN A 67 -10.72 -15.41 2.31
C ASN A 67 -11.79 -14.31 2.18
N ASN A 68 -12.16 -13.90 0.96
CA ASN A 68 -13.14 -12.84 0.69
C ASN A 68 -12.87 -11.55 1.49
N ALA A 69 -11.59 -11.17 1.58
CA ALA A 69 -11.11 -10.03 2.36
C ALA A 69 -10.32 -9.04 1.49
N MET A 70 -10.60 -9.01 0.18
CA MET A 70 -9.93 -8.10 -0.75
C MET A 70 -10.40 -6.66 -0.52
N PRO A 71 -9.48 -5.66 -0.50
CA PRO A 71 -9.88 -4.27 -0.54
C PRO A 71 -10.54 -3.95 -1.90
N ASP A 72 -11.40 -2.94 -1.93
CA ASP A 72 -12.11 -2.51 -3.15
C ASP A 72 -11.15 -1.90 -4.18
N ASN A 73 -10.12 -1.19 -3.69
CA ASN A 73 -9.09 -0.56 -4.51
C ASN A 73 -7.70 -0.87 -3.95
N MET A 74 -6.72 -1.02 -4.85
CA MET A 74 -5.31 -1.19 -4.51
C MET A 74 -4.48 -0.20 -5.33
N VAL A 75 -3.83 0.75 -4.66
CA VAL A 75 -3.04 1.80 -5.32
C VAL A 75 -1.65 1.96 -4.72
N THR A 76 -0.71 2.41 -5.54
CA THR A 76 0.68 2.60 -5.14
C THR A 76 1.21 3.94 -5.64
N VAL A 77 2.06 4.57 -4.82
CA VAL A 77 2.87 5.73 -5.17
C VAL A 77 4.32 5.43 -4.87
N PHE A 78 5.25 5.99 -5.64
CA PHE A 78 6.67 5.66 -5.52
C PHE A 78 7.47 6.77 -4.82
N ALA A 79 7.83 6.55 -3.56
CA ALA A 79 8.64 7.50 -2.80
C ALA A 79 10.02 7.69 -3.44
N GLY A 80 10.33 8.95 -3.79
CA GLY A 80 11.56 9.34 -4.48
C GLY A 80 11.40 9.52 -6.00
N MET A 81 10.22 9.25 -6.56
CA MET A 81 9.88 9.47 -7.96
C MET A 81 8.84 10.59 -8.10
N GLU A 82 7.54 10.26 -8.10
CA GLU A 82 6.44 11.22 -8.28
C GLU A 82 6.15 11.99 -6.98
N LYS A 83 7.03 12.95 -6.66
CA LYS A 83 7.01 13.69 -5.39
C LYS A 83 5.64 14.29 -5.06
N ASP A 84 4.97 14.87 -6.05
CA ASP A 84 3.68 15.54 -5.82
C ASP A 84 2.56 14.53 -5.55
N ALA A 85 2.52 13.40 -6.26
CA ALA A 85 1.60 12.31 -5.95
C ALA A 85 1.85 11.74 -4.54
N VAL A 86 3.12 11.48 -4.19
CA VAL A 86 3.49 10.97 -2.85
C VAL A 86 3.08 11.95 -1.76
N ASN A 87 3.28 13.25 -1.97
CA ASN A 87 2.89 14.28 -1.01
C ASN A 87 1.37 14.38 -0.88
N GLU A 88 0.63 14.30 -1.99
CA GLU A 88 -0.82 14.27 -1.97
C GLU A 88 -1.34 13.05 -1.19
N THR A 89 -0.80 11.87 -1.46
CA THR A 89 -1.17 10.62 -0.76
C THR A 89 -0.97 10.75 0.75
N ARG A 90 0.13 11.37 1.20
CA ARG A 90 0.44 11.54 2.62
C ARG A 90 -0.53 12.45 3.35
N LYS A 91 -1.28 13.33 2.67
CA LYS A 91 -2.32 14.16 3.31
C LYS A 91 -3.44 13.31 3.90
N TYR A 92 -3.69 12.13 3.33
CA TYR A 92 -4.69 11.20 3.84
C TYR A 92 -4.21 10.42 5.07
N PHE A 93 -2.91 10.45 5.39
CA PHE A 93 -2.33 9.67 6.50
C PHE A 93 -2.34 10.49 7.81
N THR A 94 -3.53 10.93 8.23
CA THR A 94 -3.70 11.86 9.35
C THR A 94 -3.08 11.33 10.64
N GLY A 95 -2.19 12.12 11.26
CA GLY A 95 -1.53 11.75 12.52
C GLY A 95 -0.33 10.82 12.37
N VAL A 96 0.07 10.47 11.13
CA VAL A 96 1.19 9.57 10.85
C VAL A 96 2.36 10.34 10.25
N ALA A 97 3.55 10.13 10.80
CA ALA A 97 4.77 10.74 10.27
C ALA A 97 5.11 10.16 8.87
N PRO A 98 5.51 11.00 7.89
CA PRO A 98 5.93 10.52 6.58
C PRO A 98 7.09 9.54 6.65
N SER A 99 6.90 8.33 6.13
CA SER A 99 7.96 7.33 5.98
C SER A 99 7.83 6.59 4.65
N SER A 100 8.79 5.72 4.35
CA SER A 100 8.72 4.80 3.21
C SER A 100 9.69 3.62 3.44
N PRO A 101 9.30 2.36 3.15
CA PRO A 101 7.96 1.96 2.77
C PRO A 101 6.96 2.14 3.93
N GLN A 102 5.69 2.33 3.58
CA GLN A 102 4.56 2.35 4.52
C GLN A 102 3.28 1.98 3.78
N MET A 103 2.30 1.43 4.49
CA MET A 103 1.02 1.00 3.90
C MET A 103 -0.13 1.59 4.72
N ALA A 104 -1.17 2.03 4.04
CA ALA A 104 -2.36 2.57 4.68
C ALA A 104 -3.59 1.86 4.14
N LEU A 105 -4.56 1.62 5.01
CA LEU A 105 -5.91 1.25 4.61
C LEU A 105 -6.82 2.45 4.86
N LEU A 106 -7.53 2.85 3.82
CA LEU A 106 -8.49 3.93 3.87
C LEU A 106 -9.89 3.36 3.67
N LYS A 107 -10.89 3.99 4.28
CA LYS A 107 -12.30 3.76 3.99
C LYS A 107 -12.97 5.10 3.71
N ASP A 108 -13.55 5.23 2.52
CA ASP A 108 -14.21 6.47 2.07
C ASP A 108 -13.32 7.72 2.24
N GLY A 109 -12.06 7.63 1.79
CA GLY A 109 -11.07 8.69 1.91
C GLY A 109 -10.51 8.94 3.32
N LYS A 110 -10.88 8.15 4.33
CA LYS A 110 -10.39 8.31 5.70
C LYS A 110 -9.44 7.19 6.11
N LEU A 111 -8.31 7.53 6.73
CA LEU A 111 -7.39 6.54 7.29
C LEU A 111 -8.09 5.72 8.38
N ILE A 112 -8.07 4.39 8.23
CA ILE A 112 -8.62 3.46 9.23
C ILE A 112 -7.55 2.52 9.80
N HIS A 113 -6.47 2.26 9.06
CA HIS A 113 -5.34 1.47 9.55
C HIS A 113 -4.04 1.90 8.90
N MET A 114 -2.92 1.77 9.62
CA MET A 114 -1.59 2.13 9.12
C MET A 114 -0.57 1.07 9.52
N ILE A 115 0.23 0.62 8.55
CA ILE A 115 1.41 -0.20 8.75
C ILE A 115 2.62 0.70 8.49
N GLN A 116 3.29 1.08 9.58
CA GLN A 116 4.36 2.07 9.52
C GLN A 116 5.70 1.42 9.17
N ARG A 117 6.68 2.23 8.80
CA ARG A 117 8.03 1.75 8.48
C ARG A 117 8.64 0.90 9.60
N HIS A 118 8.42 1.23 10.86
CA HIS A 118 8.96 0.45 11.99
C HIS A 118 8.35 -0.97 12.06
N ASP A 119 7.08 -1.14 11.70
CA ASP A 119 6.48 -2.47 11.54
C ASP A 119 7.18 -3.25 10.43
N ILE A 120 7.49 -2.60 9.32
CA ILE A 120 8.14 -3.25 8.18
C ILE A 120 9.59 -3.60 8.50
N GLU A 121 10.35 -2.69 9.12
CA GLU A 121 11.75 -2.91 9.45
C GLU A 121 11.94 -3.97 10.55
N GLY A 122 11.06 -4.00 11.54
CA GLY A 122 11.13 -4.90 12.69
C GLY A 122 10.61 -6.32 12.45
N ASN A 123 9.99 -6.61 11.30
CA ASN A 123 9.39 -7.92 11.01
C ASN A 123 10.04 -8.56 9.78
N ASP A 124 9.89 -9.88 9.63
CA ASP A 124 10.17 -10.57 8.37
C ASP A 124 8.96 -10.50 7.42
N ALA A 125 9.12 -11.00 6.19
CA ALA A 125 8.07 -10.95 5.19
C ALA A 125 6.79 -11.71 5.59
N ASN A 126 6.93 -12.86 6.26
CA ASN A 126 5.79 -13.70 6.66
C ASN A 126 5.00 -13.05 7.81
N THR A 127 5.71 -12.53 8.81
CA THR A 127 5.10 -11.81 9.92
C THR A 127 4.41 -10.54 9.44
N LEU A 128 5.04 -9.82 8.51
CA LEU A 128 4.43 -8.67 7.86
C LEU A 128 3.18 -9.07 7.05
N ALA A 129 3.22 -10.18 6.31
CA ALA A 129 2.07 -10.69 5.57
C ALA A 129 0.89 -10.97 6.52
N ASN A 130 1.14 -11.61 7.67
CA ASN A 130 0.11 -11.87 8.67
C ASN A 130 -0.49 -10.58 9.26
N LYS A 131 0.34 -9.56 9.50
CA LYS A 131 -0.14 -8.24 9.94
C LYS A 131 -1.06 -7.59 8.90
N ILE A 132 -0.64 -7.59 7.63
CA ILE A 132 -1.44 -7.03 6.52
C ILE A 132 -2.74 -7.82 6.37
N ALA A 133 -2.67 -9.16 6.34
CA ALA A 133 -3.84 -10.03 6.25
C ALA A 133 -4.81 -9.82 7.42
N GLY A 134 -4.31 -9.61 8.63
CA GLY A 134 -5.12 -9.28 9.80
C GLY A 134 -5.90 -7.97 9.61
N ALA A 135 -5.25 -6.92 9.11
CA ALA A 135 -5.93 -5.66 8.80
C ALA A 135 -6.98 -5.84 7.69
N LEU A 136 -6.64 -6.57 6.62
CA LEU A 136 -7.59 -6.86 5.54
C LEU A 136 -8.79 -7.67 6.03
N LYS A 137 -8.58 -8.63 6.93
CA LYS A 137 -9.66 -9.38 7.57
C LYS A 137 -10.58 -8.48 8.39
N GLU A 138 -10.00 -7.56 9.17
CA GLU A 138 -10.77 -6.68 10.05
C GLU A 138 -11.64 -5.69 9.27
N TYR A 139 -11.11 -5.15 8.17
CA TYR A 139 -11.70 -4.00 7.50
C TYR A 139 -12.30 -4.28 6.12
N CYS A 140 -11.92 -5.39 5.48
CA CYS A 140 -12.31 -5.72 4.11
C CYS A 140 -13.14 -7.02 4.00
N THR A 141 -13.29 -7.79 5.08
CA THR A 141 -14.19 -8.96 5.03
C THR A 141 -15.64 -8.50 4.88
N ARG A 142 -16.25 -8.91 3.76
CA ARG A 142 -17.67 -8.69 3.51
C ARG A 142 -18.44 -9.78 4.23
N VAL A 143 -19.28 -9.39 5.19
CA VAL A 143 -20.32 -10.29 5.70
C VAL A 143 -21.40 -10.29 4.65
N ASP A 144 -21.56 -11.39 3.92
CA ASP A 144 -22.73 -11.57 3.05
C ASP A 144 -23.98 -11.38 3.94
N ALA A 145 -24.75 -10.33 3.63
CA ALA A 145 -26.01 -10.03 4.30
C ALA A 145 -27.14 -10.89 3.73
#